data_AF-A0A1D8S5K4-F1
#
_entry.id   AF-A0A1D8S5K4-F1
#
_cell.length_a   1.000
_cell.length_b   1.000
_cell.length_c   1.000
_cell.angle_alpha   90.00
_cell.angle_beta   90.00
_cell.angle_gamma   90.00
#
_symmetry.space_group_name_H-M   'P 1'
#
loop_
_entity.id
_entity.type
_entity.pdbx_description
1 polymer ?
#
loop_
_entity_poly.entity_id
_entity_poly.type
_entity_poly.pdbx_seq_one_letter_code
_entity_poly.pdbx_strand_id
1 'polypeptide(L)'
;MTEPPLTAFLRVPERCADPITVSLESFETLRREYRAVLATVVRAAGVDAVAAATGLDREPVASLQASTDASSTPSLTIDSAAAILAVESSLSEAEIGERIREDLQVEMARVPIDLTALVDAHALGDRTTLRAQLAGQRPLSLRSYARIRAILWDSARS
;
A
#
# COMPACT_ATOMS: atom_id res chain seq x y z
N MET A 1 -7.39 -3.88 -22.90
CA MET A 1 -8.08 -3.42 -21.67
C MET A 1 -7.01 -3.27 -20.60
N THR A 2 -6.90 -2.09 -20.00
CA THR A 2 -5.94 -1.83 -18.91
C THR A 2 -6.36 -2.62 -17.67
N GLU A 3 -5.41 -3.16 -16.91
CA GLU A 3 -5.67 -3.89 -15.66
C GLU A 3 -6.42 -2.99 -14.66
N PRO A 4 -7.45 -3.50 -13.94
CA PRO A 4 -8.16 -2.71 -12.93
C PRO A 4 -7.21 -2.16 -11.85
N PRO A 5 -7.38 -0.91 -11.38
CA PRO A 5 -6.45 -0.28 -10.44
C PRO A 5 -6.20 -1.08 -9.15
N LEU A 6 -7.25 -1.66 -8.57
CA LEU A 6 -7.11 -2.50 -7.38
C LEU A 6 -6.28 -3.75 -7.66
N THR A 7 -6.51 -4.43 -8.80
CA THR A 7 -5.72 -5.60 -9.19
C THR A 7 -4.25 -5.22 -9.39
N ALA A 8 -3.99 -4.11 -10.10
CA ALA A 8 -2.65 -3.58 -10.29
C ALA A 8 -1.96 -3.24 -8.96
N PHE A 9 -2.72 -2.73 -7.98
CA PHE A 9 -2.21 -2.42 -6.64
C PHE A 9 -1.82 -3.69 -5.89
N LEU A 10 -2.70 -4.70 -5.82
CA LEU A 10 -2.42 -5.96 -5.10
C LEU A 10 -1.22 -6.73 -5.67
N ARG A 11 -0.96 -6.58 -6.98
CA ARG A 11 0.13 -7.26 -7.69
C ARG A 11 1.45 -6.49 -7.76
N VAL A 12 1.57 -5.37 -7.06
CA VAL A 12 2.84 -4.61 -7.03
C VAL A 12 4.08 -5.47 -6.74
N PRO A 13 4.07 -6.43 -5.77
CA PRO A 13 5.23 -7.29 -5.54
C PRO A 13 5.64 -8.13 -6.75
N GLU A 14 4.67 -8.59 -7.55
CA GLU A 14 4.91 -9.38 -8.78
C GLU A 14 5.58 -8.53 -9.87
N ARG A 15 5.36 -7.21 -9.86
CA ARG A 15 5.85 -6.26 -10.88
C ARG A 15 7.27 -5.80 -10.64
N CYS A 16 7.75 -5.87 -9.40
CA CYS A 16 9.12 -5.52 -9.03
C CYS A 16 10.14 -6.63 -9.34
N ALA A 17 9.92 -7.44 -10.39
CA ALA A 17 10.61 -8.70 -10.67
C ALA A 17 12.15 -8.59 -10.84
N ASP A 18 12.83 -8.56 -9.69
CA ASP A 18 14.19 -8.97 -9.36
C ASP A 18 14.14 -9.37 -7.87
N PRO A 19 15.06 -10.18 -7.32
CA PRO A 19 14.94 -10.60 -5.92
C PRO A 19 14.94 -9.38 -5.01
N ILE A 20 13.77 -9.08 -4.43
CA ILE A 20 13.58 -8.07 -3.41
C ILE A 20 14.23 -8.61 -2.14
N THR A 21 15.56 -8.50 -2.04
CA THR A 21 16.23 -8.80 -0.77
C THR A 21 15.67 -7.85 0.28
N VAL A 22 15.32 -8.35 1.47
CA VAL A 22 14.78 -7.53 2.56
C VAL A 22 15.80 -6.45 2.94
N SER A 23 15.63 -5.27 2.37
CA SER A 23 16.51 -4.12 2.49
C SER A 23 15.68 -2.83 2.49
N LEU A 24 16.28 -1.72 2.92
CA LEU A 24 15.63 -0.42 2.89
C LEU A 24 15.25 -0.02 1.45
N GLU A 25 16.12 -0.32 0.48
CA GLU A 25 15.91 -0.01 -0.94
C GLU A 25 14.72 -0.77 -1.53
N SER A 26 14.59 -2.04 -1.16
CA SER A 26 13.45 -2.89 -1.52
C SER A 26 12.11 -2.35 -0.99
N PHE A 27 12.10 -1.87 0.25
CA PHE A 27 10.90 -1.26 0.84
C PHE A 27 10.49 0.02 0.13
N GLU A 28 11.47 0.85 -0.24
CA GLU A 28 11.22 2.10 -0.96
C GLU A 28 10.78 1.85 -2.41
N THR A 29 11.34 0.83 -3.05
CA THR A 29 10.93 0.40 -4.40
C THR A 29 9.47 -0.04 -4.41
N LEU A 30 9.05 -0.93 -3.51
CA LEU A 30 7.64 -1.34 -3.42
C LEU A 30 6.72 -0.16 -3.09
N ARG A 31 7.12 0.70 -2.16
CA ARG A 31 6.33 1.91 -1.83
C ARG A 31 6.18 2.83 -3.04
N ARG A 32 7.21 2.98 -3.87
CA ARG A 32 7.18 3.77 -5.11
C ARG A 32 6.21 3.15 -6.12
N GLU A 33 6.22 1.84 -6.29
CA GLU A 33 5.30 1.16 -7.21
C GLU A 33 3.84 1.25 -6.76
N TYR A 34 3.54 1.07 -5.47
CA TYR A 34 2.19 1.32 -4.94
C TYR A 34 1.73 2.73 -5.26
N ARG A 35 2.61 3.72 -5.08
CA ARG A 35 2.31 5.11 -5.43
C ARG A 35 2.13 5.33 -6.93
N ALA A 36 2.88 4.64 -7.78
CA ALA A 36 2.73 4.74 -9.23
C ALA A 36 1.36 4.25 -9.70
N VAL A 37 0.81 3.21 -9.05
CA VAL A 37 -0.57 2.77 -9.27
C VAL A 37 -1.55 3.86 -8.87
N LEU A 38 -1.43 4.43 -7.67
CA LEU A 38 -2.30 5.52 -7.20
C LEU A 38 -2.20 6.77 -8.10
N ALA A 39 -0.98 7.14 -8.52
CA ALA A 39 -0.73 8.26 -9.42
C ALA A 39 -1.37 8.04 -10.81
N THR A 40 -1.53 6.79 -11.24
CA THR A 40 -2.24 6.48 -12.49
C THR A 40 -3.72 6.77 -12.36
N VAL A 41 -4.34 6.43 -11.22
CA VAL A 41 -5.74 6.78 -10.93
C VAL A 41 -5.91 8.31 -10.84
N VAL A 42 -5.01 8.99 -10.13
CA VAL A 42 -5.04 10.46 -10.01
C VAL A 42 -4.89 11.15 -11.36
N ARG A 43 -4.05 10.64 -12.26
CA ARG A 43 -3.90 11.20 -13.62
C ARG A 43 -5.14 10.96 -14.49
N ALA A 44 -5.82 9.83 -14.32
CA ALA A 44 -7.02 9.50 -15.09
C ALA A 44 -8.21 10.37 -14.67
N ALA A 45 -8.48 10.46 -13.36
CA ALA A 45 -9.60 11.22 -12.81
C ALA A 45 -9.32 12.73 -12.66
N GLY A 46 -8.05 13.10 -12.46
CA GLY A 46 -7.62 14.47 -12.16
C GLY A 46 -7.57 14.76 -10.65
N VAL A 47 -6.59 15.57 -10.24
CA VAL A 47 -6.32 15.91 -8.82
C VAL A 47 -7.56 16.46 -8.11
N ASP A 48 -8.28 17.37 -8.75
CA ASP A 48 -9.42 18.05 -8.14
C ASP A 48 -10.61 17.12 -7.93
N ALA A 49 -10.87 16.23 -8.91
CA ALA A 49 -11.91 15.22 -8.78
C ALA A 49 -11.58 14.23 -7.65
N VAL A 50 -10.32 13.77 -7.57
CA VAL A 50 -9.90 12.85 -6.51
C VAL A 50 -9.97 13.52 -5.13
N ALA A 51 -9.47 14.74 -4.97
CA ALA A 51 -9.54 15.45 -3.70
C ALA A 51 -11.00 15.64 -3.24
N ALA A 52 -11.90 16.03 -4.15
CA ALA A 52 -13.32 16.18 -3.87
C ALA A 52 -14.00 14.85 -3.50
N ALA A 53 -13.68 13.76 -4.22
CA ALA A 53 -14.30 12.45 -4.00
C ALA A 53 -13.81 11.76 -2.72
N THR A 54 -12.55 11.96 -2.35
CA THR A 54 -11.90 11.27 -1.22
C THR A 54 -11.86 12.08 0.07
N GLY A 55 -12.14 13.40 -0.01
CA GLY A 55 -11.94 14.31 1.12
C GLY A 55 -10.47 14.53 1.49
N LEU A 56 -9.52 14.07 0.68
CA LEU A 56 -8.10 14.31 0.87
C LEU A 56 -7.72 15.73 0.45
N ASP A 57 -6.74 16.30 1.14
CA ASP A 57 -6.18 17.59 0.75
C ASP A 57 -5.58 17.53 -0.65
N ARG A 58 -5.74 18.63 -1.40
CA ARG A 58 -5.25 18.75 -2.78
C ARG A 58 -3.75 18.53 -2.88
N GLU A 59 -2.97 19.02 -1.92
CA GLU A 59 -1.50 18.93 -1.93
C GLU A 59 -0.99 17.47 -1.91
N PRO A 60 -1.40 16.60 -0.96
CA PRO A 60 -1.11 15.16 -1.01
C PRO A 60 -1.48 14.51 -2.35
N VAL A 61 -2.67 14.80 -2.89
CA VAL A 61 -3.13 14.22 -4.16
C VAL A 61 -2.28 14.71 -5.35
N ALA A 62 -1.98 16.01 -5.41
CA ALA A 62 -1.11 16.57 -6.44
C ALA A 62 0.31 16.00 -6.36
N SER A 63 0.83 15.76 -5.15
CA SER A 63 2.16 15.20 -4.95
C SER A 63 2.32 13.75 -5.45
N LEU A 64 1.22 12.99 -5.51
CA LEU A 64 1.20 11.66 -6.14
C LEU A 64 1.45 11.75 -7.65
N GLN A 65 0.95 12.81 -8.29
CA GLN A 65 1.16 13.04 -9.72
C GLN A 65 2.54 13.64 -10.01
N ALA A 66 3.01 14.56 -9.15
CA ALA A 66 4.21 15.35 -9.41
C ALA A 66 5.51 14.65 -9.00
N SER A 67 5.50 13.81 -7.96
CA SER A 67 6.74 13.32 -7.37
C SER A 67 7.08 11.89 -7.80
N THR A 68 8.18 11.74 -8.54
CA THR A 68 8.91 10.45 -8.66
C THR A 68 9.70 10.15 -7.38
N ASP A 69 9.97 11.18 -6.57
CA ASP A 69 10.74 11.09 -5.35
C ASP A 69 9.85 10.75 -4.15
N ALA A 70 10.14 9.63 -3.51
CA ALA A 70 9.26 9.09 -2.50
C ALA A 70 9.42 9.80 -1.13
N SER A 71 10.46 10.62 -0.96
CA SER A 71 10.91 11.15 0.34
C SER A 71 10.18 12.40 0.84
N SER A 72 9.56 13.20 -0.03
CA SER A 72 8.95 14.50 0.33
C SER A 72 7.43 14.49 0.37
N THR A 73 6.82 13.31 0.46
CA THR A 73 5.36 13.15 0.33
C THR A 73 4.73 12.83 1.67
N PRO A 74 3.54 13.38 1.97
CA PRO A 74 2.76 13.01 3.14
C PRO A 74 2.57 11.48 3.25
N SER A 75 2.58 10.98 4.48
CA SER A 75 2.43 9.56 4.76
C SER A 75 0.99 9.11 4.48
N LEU A 76 0.75 8.56 3.29
CA LEU A 76 -0.53 7.96 2.93
C LEU A 76 -0.81 6.70 3.77
N THR A 77 -2.09 6.46 4.04
CA THR A 77 -2.59 5.23 4.67
C THR A 77 -3.22 4.30 3.63
N ILE A 78 -3.51 3.06 4.04
CA ILE A 78 -4.32 2.14 3.24
C ILE A 78 -5.71 2.68 2.99
N ASP A 79 -6.30 3.39 3.95
CA ASP A 79 -7.62 4.00 3.78
C ASP A 79 -7.58 5.10 2.71
N SER A 80 -6.58 5.99 2.75
CA SER A 80 -6.38 6.98 1.69
C SER A 80 -6.13 6.34 0.32
N ALA A 81 -5.35 5.25 0.28
CA ALA A 81 -5.11 4.51 -0.96
C ALA A 81 -6.41 3.88 -1.49
N ALA A 82 -7.23 3.30 -0.60
CA ALA A 82 -8.52 2.72 -0.95
C ALA A 82 -9.50 3.78 -1.48
N ALA A 83 -9.55 4.96 -0.85
CA ALA A 83 -10.36 6.08 -1.29
C ALA A 83 -9.97 6.51 -2.72
N ILE A 84 -8.66 6.64 -3.00
CA ILE A 84 -8.16 6.99 -4.33
C ILE A 84 -8.55 5.91 -5.35
N LEU A 85 -8.33 4.63 -5.04
CA LEU A 85 -8.66 3.51 -5.93
C LEU A 85 -10.17 3.41 -6.21
N ALA A 86 -11.01 3.81 -5.25
CA ALA A 86 -12.47 3.81 -5.40
C ALA A 86 -12.97 4.76 -6.48
N VAL A 87 -12.24 5.83 -6.79
CA VAL A 87 -12.64 6.84 -7.80
C VAL A 87 -12.85 6.22 -9.18
N GLU A 88 -12.02 5.25 -9.56
CA GLU A 88 -12.09 4.56 -10.86
C GLU A 88 -12.62 3.12 -10.72
N SER A 89 -13.28 2.81 -9.61
CA SER A 89 -13.80 1.47 -9.30
C SER A 89 -15.31 1.50 -9.12
N SER A 90 -15.96 0.37 -9.38
CA SER A 90 -17.36 0.17 -9.00
C SER A 90 -17.53 -0.20 -7.52
N LEU A 91 -16.43 -0.49 -6.81
CA LEU A 91 -16.41 -0.84 -5.39
C LEU A 91 -16.25 0.42 -4.53
N SER A 92 -16.86 0.40 -3.36
CA SER A 92 -16.68 1.47 -2.37
C SER A 92 -15.27 1.48 -1.76
N GLU A 93 -14.88 2.62 -1.19
CA GLU A 93 -13.64 2.77 -0.41
C GLU A 93 -13.51 1.68 0.67
N ALA A 94 -14.60 1.40 1.38
CA ALA A 94 -14.61 0.40 2.45
C ALA A 94 -14.31 -1.00 1.93
N GLU A 95 -14.96 -1.42 0.83
CA GLU A 95 -14.73 -2.72 0.19
C GLU A 95 -13.31 -2.87 -0.35
N ILE A 96 -12.74 -1.80 -0.94
CA ILE A 96 -11.37 -1.80 -1.43
C ILE A 96 -10.38 -1.90 -0.26
N GLY A 97 -10.59 -1.14 0.81
CA GLY A 97 -9.75 -1.18 2.00
C GLY A 97 -9.78 -2.55 2.68
N GLU A 98 -10.96 -3.16 2.77
CA GLU A 98 -11.12 -4.53 3.26
C GLU A 98 -10.35 -5.52 2.39
N ARG A 99 -10.49 -5.45 1.07
CA ARG A 99 -9.80 -6.36 0.14
C ARG A 99 -8.27 -6.26 0.26
N ILE A 100 -7.72 -5.05 0.38
CA ILE A 100 -6.27 -4.84 0.56
C ILE A 100 -5.79 -5.50 1.86
N ARG A 101 -6.55 -5.38 2.95
CA ARG A 101 -6.19 -6.00 4.24
C ARG A 101 -6.37 -7.52 4.22
N GLU A 102 -7.43 -8.02 3.60
CA GLU A 102 -7.70 -9.45 3.43
C GLU A 102 -6.55 -10.11 2.64
N ASP A 103 -6.15 -9.52 1.51
CA ASP A 103 -5.04 -10.01 0.69
C ASP A 103 -3.75 -10.14 1.51
N LEU A 104 -3.43 -9.10 2.30
CA LEU A 104 -2.27 -9.11 3.19
C LEU A 104 -2.39 -10.21 4.26
N GLN A 105 -3.56 -10.36 4.89
CA GLN A 105 -3.77 -11.40 5.91
C GLN A 105 -3.66 -12.80 5.32
N VAL A 106 -4.16 -13.03 4.10
CA VAL A 106 -4.03 -14.30 3.39
C VAL A 106 -2.56 -14.61 3.10
N GLU A 107 -1.77 -13.64 2.67
CA GLU A 107 -0.32 -13.83 2.49
C GLU A 107 0.38 -14.13 3.84
N MET A 108 0.08 -13.36 4.88
CA MET A 108 0.64 -13.57 6.23
C MET A 108 0.30 -14.95 6.81
N ALA A 109 -0.88 -15.49 6.50
CA ALA A 109 -1.28 -16.83 6.95
C ALA A 109 -0.51 -17.96 6.24
N ARG A 110 0.06 -17.70 5.06
CA ARG A 110 0.84 -18.68 4.28
C ARG A 110 2.30 -18.73 4.68
N VAL A 111 2.82 -17.64 5.25
CA VAL A 111 4.23 -17.54 5.63
C VAL A 111 4.36 -17.66 7.15
N PRO A 112 5.13 -18.63 7.68
CA PRO A 112 5.30 -18.82 9.12
C PRO A 112 6.20 -17.71 9.70
N ILE A 113 5.64 -16.52 9.89
CA ILE A 113 6.32 -15.37 10.49
C ILE A 113 5.78 -15.10 11.89
N ASP A 114 6.68 -15.01 12.87
CA ASP A 114 6.34 -14.47 14.18
C ASP A 114 6.20 -12.95 14.08
N LEU A 115 4.98 -12.46 14.33
CA LEU A 115 4.66 -11.03 14.32
C LEU A 115 5.53 -10.22 15.30
N THR A 116 5.96 -10.84 16.41
CA THR A 116 6.85 -10.22 17.39
C THR A 116 8.22 -9.98 16.74
N ALA A 117 8.82 -11.03 16.17
CA ALA A 117 10.09 -10.93 15.46
C ALA A 117 10.02 -9.95 14.28
N LEU A 118 8.90 -9.94 13.55
CA LEU A 118 8.67 -9.01 12.44
C LEU A 118 8.70 -7.55 12.90
N VAL A 119 8.02 -7.25 14.01
CA VAL A 119 7.95 -5.90 14.56
C VAL A 119 9.32 -5.43 15.04
N ASP A 120 10.03 -6.29 15.77
CA ASP A 120 11.35 -5.99 16.33
C ASP A 120 12.39 -5.77 15.23
N ALA A 121 12.38 -6.60 14.19
CA ALA A 121 13.37 -6.54 13.11
C ALA A 121 13.16 -5.35 12.15
N HIS A 122 11.94 -4.83 12.01
CA HIS A 122 11.60 -3.86 10.95
C HIS A 122 10.99 -2.54 11.44
N ALA A 123 11.08 -2.29 12.76
CA ALA A 123 10.57 -1.07 13.39
C ALA A 123 9.12 -0.76 12.99
N LEU A 124 8.24 -1.77 13.09
CA LEU A 124 6.81 -1.65 12.77
C LEU A 124 5.96 -1.22 13.98
N GLY A 125 6.59 -0.70 15.03
CA GLY A 125 5.92 -0.25 16.25
C GLY A 125 5.87 -1.36 17.28
N ASP A 126 4.66 -1.70 17.77
CA ASP A 126 4.44 -2.82 18.68
C ASP A 126 3.46 -3.83 18.08
N ARG A 127 3.54 -5.07 18.56
CA ARG A 127 2.74 -6.20 18.08
C ARG A 127 1.23 -5.96 18.18
N THR A 128 0.77 -5.28 19.23
CA THR A 128 -0.67 -5.04 19.46
C THR A 128 -1.19 -4.00 18.49
N THR A 129 -0.44 -2.90 18.31
CA THR A 129 -0.76 -1.87 17.31
C THR A 129 -0.77 -2.45 15.91
N LEU A 130 0.24 -3.25 15.55
CA LEU A 130 0.27 -3.87 14.21
C LEU A 130 -0.93 -4.81 13.99
N ARG A 131 -1.33 -5.61 14.98
CA ARG A 131 -2.56 -6.42 14.87
C ARG A 131 -3.81 -5.57 14.65
N ALA A 132 -3.96 -4.49 15.41
CA ALA A 132 -5.10 -3.59 15.25
C ALA A 132 -5.11 -2.94 13.86
N GLN A 133 -3.94 -2.57 13.32
CA GLN A 133 -3.81 -2.04 11.97
C GLN A 133 -4.18 -3.05 10.88
N LEU A 134 -3.69 -4.29 11.01
CA LEU A 134 -4.01 -5.38 10.08
C LEU A 134 -5.50 -5.74 10.10
N ALA A 135 -6.15 -5.65 11.26
CA ALA A 135 -7.58 -5.84 11.43
C ALA A 135 -8.43 -4.62 10.99
N GLY A 136 -7.82 -3.54 10.51
CA GLY A 136 -8.52 -2.32 10.09
C GLY A 136 -9.06 -1.47 11.26
N GLN A 137 -8.69 -1.76 12.50
CA GLN A 137 -9.09 -1.01 13.69
C GLN A 137 -8.22 0.24 13.94
N ARG A 138 -7.08 0.33 13.23
CA ARG A 138 -6.17 1.48 13.24
C ARG A 138 -5.68 1.75 11.81
N PRO A 139 -5.37 3.00 11.45
CA PRO A 139 -4.79 3.30 10.15
C PRO A 139 -3.44 2.60 9.97
N LEU A 140 -3.30 1.84 8.88
CA LEU A 140 -2.03 1.26 8.45
C LEU A 140 -1.39 2.20 7.42
N SER A 141 -0.15 2.63 7.67
CA SER A 141 0.55 3.46 6.69
C SER A 141 0.94 2.64 5.45
N LEU A 142 0.91 3.26 4.27
CA LEU A 142 1.35 2.64 3.02
C LEU A 142 2.84 2.24 3.09
N ARG A 143 3.64 2.97 3.87
CA ARG A 143 5.04 2.63 4.14
C ARG A 143 5.17 1.32 4.93
N SER A 144 4.42 1.18 6.02
CA SER A 144 4.40 -0.05 6.81
C SER A 144 3.87 -1.22 5.99
N TYR A 145 2.81 -0.99 5.20
CA TYR A 145 2.26 -1.98 4.28
C TYR A 145 3.31 -2.48 3.27
N ALA A 146 4.00 -1.57 2.58
CA ALA A 146 5.04 -1.93 1.62
C ALA A 146 6.19 -2.74 2.26
N ARG A 147 6.58 -2.40 3.50
CA ARG A 147 7.56 -3.18 4.27
C ARG A 147 7.08 -4.61 4.52
N ILE A 148 5.86 -4.78 5.04
CA ILE A 148 5.30 -6.10 5.33
C ILE A 148 5.22 -6.93 4.05
N ARG A 149 4.73 -6.34 2.95
CA ARG A 149 4.65 -7.03 1.64
C ARG A 149 6.03 -7.48 1.14
N ALA A 150 7.06 -6.66 1.28
CA ALA A 150 8.43 -7.03 0.91
C ALA A 150 8.92 -8.26 1.68
N ILE A 151 8.68 -8.31 2.99
CA ILE A 151 9.13 -9.38 3.87
C ILE A 151 8.40 -10.68 3.55
N LEU A 152 7.07 -10.61 3.34
CA LEU A 152 6.27 -11.78 2.93
C LEU A 152 6.73 -12.31 1.57
N TRP A 153 7.01 -11.41 0.63
CA TRP A 153 7.44 -11.78 -0.72
C TRP A 153 8.80 -12.48 -0.78
N ASP A 154 9.75 -12.03 0.03
CA ASP A 154 11.08 -12.65 0.21
C ASP A 154 10.98 -14.00 0.93
N SER A 155 10.19 -14.06 2.01
CA SER A 155 9.98 -15.28 2.79
C SER A 155 9.26 -16.39 2.02
N ALA A 156 8.39 -16.05 1.07
CA ALA A 156 7.70 -17.03 0.23
C ALA A 156 8.62 -17.70 -0.83
N ARG A 157 9.84 -17.18 -1.02
CA ARG A 157 10.82 -17.66 -2.01
C ARG A 157 12.07 -18.30 -1.42
N SER A 158 12.26 -18.15 -0.10
CA SER A 158 13.35 -18.77 0.66
C SER A 158 13.01 -20.21 1.02
#